data_AF-S7V3D6-F1
#
_entry.id   AF-S7V3D6-F1
#
_cell.length_a   1.000
_cell.length_b   1.000
_cell.length_c   1.000
_cell.angle_alpha   90.00
_cell.angle_beta   90.00
_cell.angle_gamma   90.00
#
_symmetry.space_group_name_H-M   'P 1'
#
loop_
_entity.id
_entity.type
_entity.pdbx_description
1 polymer ?
#
loop_
_entity_poly.entity_id
_entity_poly.type
_entity_poly.pdbx_seq_one_letter_code
_entity_poly.pdbx_strand_id
1 'polypeptide(L)' 'MARTKYHITPESGRLSVTLNKRQLKEFKKMSIEFETSIDDILQMAIETFIKKYNDISIDEMDEIGLKAMIQDDR' A
#
# COMPACT_ATOMS: atom_id res chain seq x y z
N MET A 1 40.22 -12.04 10.65
CA MET A 1 38.82 -12.50 10.61
C MET A 1 37.96 -11.40 10.01
N ALA A 2 37.43 -11.60 8.81
CA ALA A 2 36.58 -10.63 8.13
C ALA A 2 35.26 -10.46 8.90
N ARG A 3 34.92 -9.22 9.27
CA ARG A 3 33.65 -8.90 9.93
C ARG A 3 32.53 -9.00 8.90
N THR A 4 31.84 -10.12 8.83
CA THR A 4 30.54 -10.24 8.16
C THR A 4 29.57 -9.29 8.86
N LYS A 5 29.34 -8.11 8.27
CA LYS A 5 28.30 -7.18 8.71
C LYS A 5 26.97 -7.75 8.23
N TYR A 6 26.23 -8.41 9.13
CA TYR A 6 24.83 -8.69 8.87
C TYR A 6 24.09 -7.36 8.80
N HIS A 7 23.52 -7.04 7.64
CA HIS A 7 22.55 -5.97 7.54
C HIS A 7 21.27 -6.49 8.21
N ILE A 8 21.11 -6.17 9.49
CA ILE A 8 19.85 -6.42 10.20
C ILE A 8 18.83 -5.51 9.54
N THR A 9 17.82 -6.08 8.90
CA THR A 9 16.68 -5.32 8.42
C THR A 9 16.02 -4.69 9.64
N PRO A 10 15.87 -3.36 9.68
CA PRO A 10 15.25 -2.70 10.83
C PRO A 10 13.80 -3.17 10.97
N GLU A 11 13.35 -3.34 12.22
CA GLU A 11 11.99 -3.81 12.54
C GLU A 11 10.89 -2.82 12.10
N SER A 12 11.23 -1.56 11.89
CA SER A 12 10.32 -0.54 11.40
C SER A 12 11.04 0.51 10.55
N GLY A 13 10.28 1.18 9.69
CA GLY A 13 10.73 2.30 8.87
C GLY A 13 9.66 3.38 8.81
N ARG A 14 10.06 4.61 8.45
CA ARG A 14 9.12 5.70 8.19
C ARG A 14 8.98 5.90 6.69
N LEU A 15 7.73 5.91 6.21
CA LEU A 15 7.38 6.28 4.85
C LEU A 15 6.58 7.58 4.89
N SER A 16 6.86 8.50 3.97
CA SER A 16 6.07 9.72 3.80
C SER A 16 5.46 9.72 2.41
N VAL A 17 4.16 9.94 2.32
CA VAL A 17 3.41 9.97 1.06
C VAL A 17 2.74 11.32 0.93
N THR A 18 2.87 11.94 -0.24
CA THR A 18 2.16 13.19 -0.54
C THR A 18 0.81 12.87 -1.16
N LEU A 19 -0.27 13.25 -0.47
CA LEU A 19 -1.64 13.09 -0.93
C LEU A 19 -2.14 14.38 -1.57
N ASN A 20 -2.91 14.25 -2.65
CA ASN A 20 -3.60 15.39 -3.23
C ASN A 20 -4.83 15.81 -2.40
N LYS A 21 -5.39 16.99 -2.71
CA LYS A 21 -6.52 17.56 -1.98
C LYS A 21 -7.76 16.65 -1.95
N ARG A 22 -8.02 15.90 -3.02
CA ARG A 22 -9.14 14.96 -3.09
C ARG A 22 -8.92 13.80 -2.11
N GLN A 23 -7.75 13.17 -2.17
CA GLN A 23 -7.37 12.06 -1.29
C GLN A 23 -7.45 12.47 0.18
N LEU A 24 -6.91 13.63 0.56
CA LEU A 24 -6.98 14.13 1.94
C LEU A 24 -8.42 14.31 2.44
N LYS A 25 -9.34 14.76 1.59
CA LYS A 25 -10.75 14.89 1.97
C LYS A 25 -11.41 13.54 2.22
N GLU A 26 -11.16 12.56 1.36
CA GLU A 26 -11.69 11.21 1.53
C GLU A 26 -11.15 10.55 2.80
N PHE A 27 -9.84 10.66 3.07
CA PHE A 27 -9.26 10.12 4.31
C PHE A 27 -9.86 10.77 5.57
N LYS A 28 -10.10 12.08 5.55
CA LYS A 28 -10.78 12.77 6.66
C LYS A 28 -12.24 12.32 6.84
N LYS A 29 -12.94 12.05 5.74
CA LYS A 29 -14.31 11.55 5.79
C LYS A 29 -14.33 10.14 6.41
N MET A 30 -13.43 9.26 5.96
CA MET A 30 -13.27 7.92 6.52
C MET A 30 -12.90 7.96 8.01
N SER A 31 -12.00 8.86 8.44
CA SER A 31 -11.65 8.97 9.87
C SER A 31 -12.84 9.35 10.75
N ILE A 32 -13.78 10.14 10.24
CA ILE A 32 -15.00 10.49 10.95
C ILE A 32 -15.97 9.29 10.96
N GLU A 33 -16.18 8.64 9.81
CA GLU A 33 -17.13 7.53 9.68
C GLU A 33 -16.73 6.29 10.50
N PHE A 34 -15.44 6.01 10.60
CA PHE A 34 -14.90 4.87 11.34
C PHE A 34 -14.47 5.20 12.77
N GLU A 35 -14.67 6.44 13.24
CA GLU A 35 -14.27 6.91 14.57
C GLU A 35 -12.83 6.55 14.94
N THR A 36 -11.92 6.70 13.98
CA THR A 36 -10.52 6.28 14.11
C THR A 36 -9.56 7.34 13.56
N SER A 37 -8.29 7.26 13.91
CA SER A 37 -7.31 8.23 13.46
C SER A 37 -6.96 8.04 11.97
N ILE A 38 -6.52 9.12 11.31
CA ILE A 38 -6.05 9.04 9.91
C ILE A 38 -4.83 8.12 9.80
N ASP A 39 -3.97 8.12 10.82
CA ASP A 39 -2.76 7.29 10.86
C ASP A 39 -3.12 5.79 10.92
N ASP A 40 -4.14 5.42 11.71
CA ASP A 40 -4.63 4.03 11.79
C ASP A 40 -5.27 3.59 10.45
N ILE A 41 -6.01 4.48 9.79
CA ILE A 41 -6.57 4.19 8.46
C ILE A 41 -5.46 3.98 7.43
N LEU A 42 -4.40 4.80 7.47
CA LEU A 42 -3.24 4.64 6.59
C LEU A 42 -2.54 3.30 6.84
N GLN A 43 -2.34 2.93 8.11
CA GLN A 43 -1.76 1.65 8.48
C GLN A 43 -2.61 0.47 7.98
N MET A 44 -3.92 0.51 8.21
CA MET A 44 -4.87 -0.49 7.70
C MET A 44 -4.85 -0.58 6.16
N ALA A 45 -4.79 0.56 5.47
CA ALA A 45 -4.74 0.60 4.02
C ALA A 45 -3.46 -0.07 3.48
N ILE A 46 -2.31 0.18 4.12
CA ILE A 46 -1.04 -0.46 3.77
C ILE A 46 -1.10 -1.97 4.00
N GLU A 47 -1.58 -2.41 5.16
CA GLU A 47 -1.70 -3.84 5.47
C GLU A 47 -2.66 -4.56 4.51
N THR A 48 -3.81 -3.94 4.21
CA THR A 48 -4.77 -4.48 3.25
C THR A 48 -4.17 -4.56 1.85
N PHE A 49 -3.39 -3.56 1.44
CA PHE A 49 -2.72 -3.56 0.15
C PHE A 49 -1.66 -4.66 0.06
N ILE A 50 -0.80 -4.81 1.08
CA ILE A 50 0.20 -5.88 1.14
C ILE A 50 -0.47 -7.25 1.12
N LYS A 51 -1.53 -7.42 1.91
CA LYS A 51 -2.29 -8.67 1.95
C LYS A 51 -2.87 -9.01 0.58
N LYS A 52 -3.53 -8.06 -0.08
CA LYS A 52 -4.02 -8.24 -1.45
C LYS A 52 -2.90 -8.58 -2.42
N TYR A 53 -1.77 -7.88 -2.35
CA TYR A 53 -0.62 -8.16 -3.21
C TYR A 53 -0.10 -9.59 -3.04
N ASN A 54 -0.03 -10.09 -1.80
CA ASN A 54 0.42 -11.45 -1.49
C ASN A 54 -0.63 -12.53 -1.79
N ASP A 55 -1.92 -12.18 -1.68
CA ASP A 55 -3.04 -13.11 -1.92
C ASP A 55 -3.34 -13.28 -3.42
N ILE A 56 -2.92 -12.33 -4.28
CA ILE A 56 -3.07 -12.46 -5.73
C ILE A 56 -2.07 -13.51 -6.24
N SER A 57 -2.57 -14.55 -6.90
CA SER A 57 -1.71 -15.51 -7.59
C SER A 57 -1.01 -14.85 -8.79
N ILE A 58 0.20 -15.31 -9.14
CA ILE A 58 0.97 -14.76 -10.27
C ILE A 58 0.12 -14.79 -11.56
N ASP A 59 -0.66 -15.86 -11.74
CA ASP A 59 -1.55 -16.04 -12.90
C ASP A 59 -2.65 -14.96 -12.97
N GLU A 60 -3.20 -14.53 -11.82
CA GLU A 60 -4.19 -13.46 -11.75
C GLU A 60 -3.57 -12.06 -11.92
N MET A 61 -2.33 -11.87 -11.47
CA MET A 61 -1.58 -10.63 -11.71
C MET A 61 -1.34 -10.39 -13.19
N ASP A 62 -0.98 -11.44 -13.93
CA ASP A 62 -0.75 -11.37 -15.38
C ASP A 62 -2.05 -11.06 -16.15
N GLU A 63 -3.18 -11.66 -15.75
CA GLU A 63 -4.48 -11.34 -16.37
C GLU A 63 -4.92 -9.89 -16.10
N ILE A 64 -4.70 -9.35 -14.90
CA ILE A 64 -5.02 -7.97 -14.55
C ILE A 64 -4.11 -7.01 -15.32
N GLY A 65 -2.81 -7.33 -15.44
CA GLY A 65 -1.86 -6.56 -16.24
C GLY A 65 -2.24 -6.51 -17.72
N LEU A 66 -2.60 -7.66 -18.30
CA LEU A 66 -3.10 -7.75 -19.69
C LEU A 66 -4.39 -6.93 -19.88
N LYS A 67 -5.35 -7.01 -18.95
CA LYS A 67 -6.59 -6.23 -19.03
C LYS A 67 -6.36 -4.72 -18.91
N ALA A 68 -5.44 -4.30 -18.04
CA ALA A 68 -5.09 -2.88 -17.90
C ALA A 68 -4.44 -2.33 -19.19
N MET A 69 -3.57 -3.10 -19.84
CA MET A 69 -2.97 -2.71 -21.12
C MET A 69 -3.97 -2.66 -22.29
N ILE A 70 -5.00 -3.51 -22.28
CA ILE A 70 -6.02 -3.54 -23.34
C ILE A 70 -7.08 -2.43 -23.16
N GLN A 71 -7.28 -1.93 -21.93
CA GLN A 71 -8.27 -0.87 -21.65
C GLN A 71 -7.75 0.56 -21.85
N ASP A 72 -6.44 0.76 -21.97
CA ASP A 72 -5.82 2.08 -22.22
C ASP A 72 -5.92 2.52 -23.71
N ASP A 73 -6.54 1.70 -24.56
CA ASP A 73 -6.70 1.94 -26.01
C ASP A 73 -8.12 2.44 -26.40
N ARG A 74 -8.82 3.14 -25.49
CA ARG A 74 -10.11 3.79 -25.77
C ARG A 74 -10.26 5.19 -25.17
#